data_AF-A0A954JFS9-F1
#
_entry.id   AF-A0A954JFS9-F1
#
_cell.length_a   1.000
_cell.length_b   1.000
_cell.length_c   1.000
_cell.angle_alpha   90.00
_cell.angle_beta   90.00
_cell.angle_gamma   90.00
#
_symmetry.space_group_name_H-M   'P 1'
#
loop_
_entity.id
_entity.type
_entity.pdbx_description
1 polymer ?
#
loop_
_entity_poly.entity_id
_entity_poly.type
_entity_poly.pdbx_seq_one_letter_code
_entity_poly.pdbx_strand_id
1 'polypeptide(L)'
;MSTLKKNKRAKLAKKFELYGENKPAFGNSLCQRGKPKYLGGNGRKTTGITRRKFKKNLQSVRVMEDGQVVRRRVPVSLLRSGMIEKRVIRKPFTTEETT
;
A
#
# COMPACT_ATOMS: atom_id res chain seq x y z
N MET A 1 16.91 10.03 -17.76
CA MET A 1 16.87 11.08 -16.72
C MET A 1 15.42 11.42 -16.37
N SER A 2 15.12 11.75 -15.11
CA SER A 2 13.76 12.15 -14.68
C SER A 2 13.40 13.51 -15.29
N THR A 3 12.26 13.59 -15.99
CA THR A 3 11.71 14.83 -16.56
C THR A 3 11.08 15.77 -15.51
N LEU A 4 11.03 15.36 -14.24
CA LEU A 4 10.41 16.13 -13.17
C LEU A 4 11.32 17.25 -12.63
N LYS A 5 10.72 18.43 -12.41
CA LYS A 5 11.35 19.56 -11.69
C LYS A 5 11.86 19.12 -10.30
N LYS A 6 12.97 19.71 -9.84
CA LYS A 6 13.64 19.39 -8.56
C LYS A 6 12.67 19.36 -7.36
N ASN A 7 11.80 20.38 -7.24
CA ASN A 7 10.82 20.46 -6.15
C ASN A 7 9.82 19.30 -6.13
N LYS A 8 9.42 18.80 -7.31
CA LYS A 8 8.49 17.68 -7.42
C LYS A 8 9.15 16.36 -7.02
N ARG A 9 10.45 16.19 -7.34
CA ARG A 9 11.24 15.04 -6.88
C ARG A 9 11.38 15.03 -5.36
N ALA A 10 11.72 16.16 -4.75
CA ALA A 10 11.85 16.27 -3.28
C ALA A 10 10.54 15.90 -2.57
N LYS A 11 9.39 16.40 -3.05
CA LYS A 11 8.07 16.05 -2.50
C LYS A 11 7.73 14.55 -2.64
N LEU A 12 8.08 13.93 -3.76
CA LEU A 12 7.87 12.50 -3.96
C LEU A 12 8.78 11.64 -3.08
N ALA A 13 10.05 12.05 -2.91
CA ALA A 13 11.00 11.37 -2.05
C ALA A 13 10.52 11.36 -0.59
N LYS A 14 10.13 12.52 -0.06
CA LYS A 14 9.54 12.63 1.29
C LYS A 14 8.33 11.72 1.47
N LYS A 15 7.46 11.64 0.45
CA LYS A 15 6.29 10.75 0.48
C LYS A 15 6.68 9.27 0.43
N PHE A 16 7.73 8.93 -0.32
CA PHE A 16 8.22 7.56 -0.43
C PHE A 16 8.88 7.10 0.86
N GLU A 17 9.61 7.96 1.55
CA GLU A 17 10.20 7.67 2.87
C GLU A 17 9.11 7.35 3.90
N LEU A 18 8.04 8.14 3.94
CA LEU A 18 7.00 8.01 4.96
C LEU A 18 6.00 6.87 4.69
N TYR A 19 5.61 6.65 3.43
CA TYR A 19 4.58 5.67 3.06
C TYR A 19 5.11 4.46 2.28
N GLY A 20 6.39 4.44 1.94
CA GLY A 20 6.98 3.46 1.04
C GLY A 20 6.42 3.54 -0.37
N GLU A 21 6.64 2.45 -1.12
CA GLU A 21 6.10 2.34 -2.47
C GLU A 21 4.60 2.02 -2.48
N ASN A 22 3.80 2.98 -2.93
CA ASN A 22 2.36 2.84 -3.08
C ASN A 22 1.91 2.32 -4.46
N LYS A 23 2.85 2.14 -5.39
CA LYS A 23 2.55 1.60 -6.72
C LYS A 23 2.31 0.09 -6.62
N PRO A 24 1.38 -0.47 -7.41
CA PRO A 24 1.21 -1.90 -7.46
C PRO A 24 2.43 -2.54 -8.10
N ALA A 25 2.90 -3.65 -7.52
CA ALA A 25 3.86 -4.51 -8.19
C ALA A 25 3.16 -5.29 -9.32
N PHE A 26 3.92 -5.67 -10.34
CA PHE A 26 3.42 -6.48 -11.45
C PHE A 26 3.92 -7.91 -11.33
N GLY A 27 3.12 -8.83 -11.85
CA GLY A 27 3.55 -10.20 -12.08
C GLY A 27 2.63 -10.86 -13.09
N ASN A 28 2.86 -12.15 -13.32
CA ASN A 28 2.02 -12.93 -14.20
C ASN A 28 1.09 -13.85 -13.39
N SER A 29 -0.10 -14.08 -13.91
CA SER A 29 -0.99 -15.16 -13.52
C SER A 29 -0.75 -16.31 -14.49
N LEU A 30 -0.46 -17.48 -13.94
CA LEU A 30 -0.08 -18.67 -14.69
C LEU A 30 -1.21 -19.70 -14.58
N CYS A 31 -1.80 -20.06 -15.71
CA CYS A 31 -2.76 -21.15 -15.77
C CYS A 31 -2.01 -22.42 -16.20
N GLN A 32 -2.09 -23.47 -15.38
CA GLN A 32 -1.46 -24.76 -15.64
C GLN A 32 -2.49 -25.90 -15.56
N ARG A 33 -2.34 -26.90 -16.44
CA ARG A 33 -3.14 -28.12 -16.47
C ARG A 33 -2.26 -29.36 -16.31
N GLY A 34 -2.83 -30.42 -15.75
CA GLY A 34 -2.18 -31.72 -15.60
C GLY A 34 -1.47 -31.89 -14.26
N LYS A 35 -1.06 -33.12 -13.97
CA LYS A 35 -0.37 -33.48 -12.71
C LYS A 35 1.14 -33.29 -12.87
N PRO A 36 1.85 -32.69 -11.90
CA PRO A 36 3.31 -32.64 -11.90
C PRO A 36 3.97 -34.01 -12.04
N LYS A 37 5.18 -34.02 -12.61
CA LYS A 37 6.01 -35.24 -12.70
C LYS A 37 6.34 -35.84 -11.34
N TYR A 38 6.65 -35.01 -10.35
CA TYR A 38 6.99 -35.47 -9.00
C TYR A 38 5.82 -36.18 -8.28
N LEU A 39 4.59 -36.05 -8.78
CA LEU A 39 3.42 -36.78 -8.27
C LEU A 39 3.04 -37.98 -9.16
N GLY A 40 3.95 -38.44 -10.02
CA GLY A 40 3.71 -39.54 -10.97
C GLY A 40 2.83 -39.17 -12.17
N GLY A 41 2.71 -37.88 -12.49
CA GLY A 41 2.02 -37.41 -13.70
C GLY A 41 2.96 -37.21 -14.89
N ASN A 42 2.41 -37.05 -16.09
CA ASN A 42 3.22 -36.79 -17.30
C ASN A 42 3.86 -35.38 -17.29
N GLY A 43 3.32 -34.44 -16.50
CA GLY A 43 3.82 -33.08 -16.35
C GLY A 43 2.72 -32.02 -16.45
N ARG A 44 2.95 -30.86 -15.81
CA ARG A 44 2.08 -29.68 -15.94
C ARG A 44 2.36 -28.98 -17.26
N LYS A 45 1.30 -28.64 -18.00
CA LYS A 45 1.35 -27.80 -19.21
C LYS A 45 0.81 -26.41 -18.89
N THR A 46 1.54 -25.37 -19.28
CA THR A 46 1.09 -23.98 -19.16
C THR A 46 0.09 -23.69 -20.27
N THR A 47 -1.15 -23.38 -19.91
CA THR A 47 -2.25 -23.09 -20.84
C THR A 47 -2.42 -21.59 -21.10
N GLY A 48 -1.92 -20.74 -20.21
CA GLY A 48 -1.99 -19.30 -20.39
C GLY A 48 -1.13 -18.52 -19.42
N ILE A 49 -0.64 -17.36 -19.89
CA ILE A 49 0.13 -16.41 -19.11
C ILE A 49 -0.53 -15.03 -19.31
N THR A 50 -1.07 -14.46 -18.24
CA THR A 50 -1.68 -13.12 -18.27
C THR A 50 -1.01 -12.20 -17.26
N ARG A 51 -0.98 -10.89 -17.51
CA ARG A 51 -0.43 -9.93 -16.54
C ARG A 51 -1.44 -9.66 -15.42
N ARG A 52 -0.95 -9.62 -14.18
CA ARG A 52 -1.70 -9.23 -12.99
C ARG A 52 -0.98 -8.12 -12.21
N LYS A 53 -1.76 -7.39 -11.40
CA LYS A 53 -1.28 -6.32 -10.52
C LYS A 53 -1.46 -6.74 -9.07
N PHE A 54 -0.38 -6.71 -8.29
CA PHE A 54 -0.43 -6.88 -6.84
C PHE A 54 -0.65 -5.52 -6.18
N LYS A 55 -1.90 -5.27 -5.77
CA LYS A 55 -2.28 -4.02 -5.12
C LYS A 55 -2.13 -4.17 -3.62
N LYS A 56 -1.46 -3.20 -2.98
CA LYS A 56 -1.55 -3.01 -1.52
C LYS A 56 -2.96 -2.57 -1.14
N ASN A 57 -3.42 -2.93 0.05
CA ASN A 57 -4.64 -2.37 0.63
C ASN A 57 -4.37 -0.92 1.04
N LEU A 58 -4.69 0.02 0.14
CA LEU A 58 -4.51 1.46 0.35
C LEU A 58 -5.83 2.07 0.79
N GLN A 59 -5.84 2.71 1.96
CA GLN A 59 -7.00 3.39 2.51
C GLN A 59 -6.83 4.90 2.46
N SER A 60 -7.93 5.62 2.21
CA SER A 60 -7.91 7.09 2.18
C SER A 60 -8.23 7.62 3.57
N VAL A 61 -7.21 8.05 4.31
CA VAL A 61 -7.33 8.46 5.71
C VAL A 61 -6.73 9.86 5.94
N ARG A 62 -7.20 10.53 6.99
CA ARG A 62 -6.60 11.78 7.49
C ARG A 62 -5.51 11.40 8.49
N VAL A 63 -4.27 11.76 8.16
CA VAL A 63 -3.08 11.48 8.97
C VAL A 63 -2.49 12.79 9.47
N MET A 64 -1.75 12.71 10.56
CA MET A 64 -0.94 13.81 11.04
C MET A 64 0.44 13.72 10.35
N GLU A 65 0.78 14.70 9.52
CA GLU A 65 2.09 14.86 8.87
C GLU A 65 2.70 16.18 9.36
N ASP A 66 3.87 16.16 10.00
CA ASP A 66 4.60 17.39 10.42
C ASP A 66 3.72 18.43 11.16
N GLY A 67 2.80 17.98 12.03
CA GLY A 67 1.87 18.83 12.76
C GLY A 67 0.64 19.33 11.97
N GLN A 68 0.51 18.97 10.69
CA GLN A 68 -0.65 19.27 9.85
C GLN A 68 -1.51 18.03 9.58
N VAL A 69 -2.82 18.23 9.49
CA VAL A 69 -3.75 17.16 9.15
C VAL A 69 -3.93 17.10 7.64
N VAL A 70 -3.49 16.00 7.01
CA VAL A 70 -3.57 15.84 5.55
C VAL A 70 -4.28 14.55 5.16
N ARG A 71 -5.03 14.58 4.05
CA ARG A 71 -5.65 13.38 3.47
C ARG A 71 -4.66 12.67 2.56
N ARG A 72 -4.39 11.38 2.82
CA ARG A 72 -3.45 10.54 2.06
C ARG A 72 -4.01 9.16 1.78
N ARG A 73 -3.45 8.52 0.74
CA ARG A 73 -3.62 7.09 0.49
C ARG A 73 -2.50 6.36 1.22
N VAL A 74 -2.88 5.60 2.24
CA VAL A 74 -1.95 4.98 3.19
C VAL A 74 -2.09 3.46 3.13
N PRO A 75 -0.98 2.69 3.09
CA PRO A 75 -1.03 1.24 3.27
C PRO A 75 -1.56 0.86 4.65
N VAL A 76 -2.53 -0.05 4.69
CA VAL A 76 -3.08 -0.55 5.96
C VAL A 76 -2.02 -1.22 6.83
N SER A 77 -0.99 -1.84 6.23
CA SER A 77 0.12 -2.44 6.97
C SER A 77 0.82 -1.43 7.89
N LEU A 78 1.06 -0.21 7.40
CA LEU A 78 1.73 0.86 8.14
C LEU A 78 0.82 1.48 9.21
N LEU A 79 -0.49 1.53 8.94
CA LEU A 79 -1.49 1.91 9.96
C LEU A 79 -1.56 0.88 11.09
N ARG A 80 -1.44 -0.41 10.75
CA ARG A 80 -1.51 -1.50 11.73
C ARG A 80 -0.23 -1.61 12.57
N SER A 81 0.92 -1.22 12.00
CA SER A 81 2.20 -1.19 12.72
C SER A 81 2.39 0.07 13.58
N GLY A 82 1.45 1.02 13.56
CA GLY A 82 1.56 2.27 14.32
C GLY A 82 2.59 3.27 13.77
N MET A 83 3.21 3.00 12.62
CA MET A 83 4.21 3.90 12.01
C MET A 83 3.58 5.20 11.49
N ILE A 84 2.26 5.18 11.27
CA ILE A 84 1.50 6.33 10.78
C ILE A 84 0.33 6.58 11.72
N GLU A 85 0.33 7.78 12.29
CA GLU A 85 -0.74 8.22 13.18
C GLU A 85 -1.93 8.77 12.40
N LYS A 86 -3.12 8.28 12.74
CA LYS A 86 -4.37 8.88 12.27
C LYS A 86 -4.61 10.19 13.03
N ARG A 87 -5.32 11.12 12.40
CA ARG A 87 -5.82 12.31 13.09
C ARG A 87 -6.63 11.87 14.32
N VAL A 88 -6.35 12.49 15.46
CA VAL A 88 -7.18 12.39 16.67
C VAL A 88 -8.60 12.89 16.35
N ILE A 89 -9.58 12.01 16.54
CA ILE A 89 -11.01 12.34 16.44
C ILE A 89 -11.48 12.57 17.88
N ARG A 90 -11.66 13.83 18.26
CA ARG A 90 -12.30 14.17 19.54
C ARG A 90 -13.81 14.03 19.39
N LYS A 91 -14.47 13.42 20.39
CA LYS A 91 -15.94 13.40 20.43
C LYS A 91 -16.44 14.84 20.64
N PRO A 92 -17.50 15.27 19.96
CA PRO A 92 -18.09 16.57 20.23
C PRO A 92 -18.71 16.59 21.64
N PHE A 93 -18.53 17.69 22.39
CA PHE A 93 -19.12 17.97 23.70
C PHE A 93 -18.80 16.95 24.82
N THR A 94 -17.51 16.72 25.09
CA THR A 94 -17.10 16.04 26.34
C THR A 94 -16.72 17.12 27.35
N THR A 95 -17.53 17.30 28.39
CA THR A 95 -17.17 18.10 29.57
C THR A 95 -16.21 17.27 30.42
N GLU A 96 -15.07 17.85 30.80
CA GLU A 96 -14.17 17.25 31.78
C GLU A 96 -14.88 17.30 33.13
N GLU A 97 -15.17 16.15 33.74
CA GLU A 97 -15.73 16.10 35.09
C GLU A 97 -14.65 16.61 36.05
N THR A 98 -14.79 17.84 36.51
CA THR A 98 -13.95 18.43 37.57
C THR A 98 -14.14 17.62 38.84
N THR A 99 -13.05 16.98 39.29
CA THR A 99 -12.94 16.30 40.60
C THR A 99 -12.89 17.32 41.72
#